data_AF-A0A6P1ZI57-F1
#
_entry.id   AF-A0A6P1ZI57-F1
#
_cell.length_a   1.000
_cell.length_b   1.000
_cell.length_c   1.000
_cell.angle_alpha   90.00
_cell.angle_beta   90.00
_cell.angle_gamma   90.00
#
_symmetry.space_group_name_H-M   'P 1'
#
loop_
_entity.id
_entity.type
_entity.pdbx_description
1 polymer ?
#
loop_
_entity_poly.entity_id
_entity_poly.type
_entity_poly.pdbx_seq_one_letter_code
_entity_poly.pdbx_strand_id
1 'polypeptide(L)'
;MSAFAIESQGDGSFGPVSVSGQHNGAGIVHIQATAFDQEFTLSQAQLDHLRDFMPNGVKLSYSGGFDGISKRVHVHFTKGTIPFTEQATTLILTENGDAWIDTSGNVYYEAD
;
A
#
# COMPACT_ATOMS: atom_id res chain seq x y z
N MET A 1 -14.66 8.58 -10.85
CA MET A 1 -13.37 8.45 -10.14
C MET A 1 -13.68 8.41 -8.67
N SER A 2 -13.00 7.54 -7.95
CA SER A 2 -13.09 7.44 -6.51
C SER A 2 -11.72 7.73 -5.91
N ALA A 3 -11.69 8.22 -4.67
CA ALA A 3 -10.46 8.57 -3.97
C ALA A 3 -10.43 7.87 -2.63
N PHE A 4 -9.22 7.61 -2.14
CA PHE A 4 -8.99 7.09 -0.80
C PHE A 4 -7.90 7.89 -0.11
N ALA A 5 -7.97 7.92 1.21
CA ALA A 5 -6.92 8.46 2.07
C ALA A 5 -6.88 7.65 3.37
N ILE A 6 -5.68 7.36 3.85
CA ILE A 6 -5.43 6.75 5.16
C ILE A 6 -4.26 7.48 5.81
N GLU A 7 -4.43 7.81 7.08
CA GLU A 7 -3.43 8.51 7.88
C GLU A 7 -3.19 7.74 9.17
N SER A 8 -1.96 7.81 9.66
CA SER A 8 -1.56 7.25 10.94
C SER A 8 -0.47 8.12 11.54
N GLN A 9 -0.49 8.28 12.86
CA GLN A 9 0.59 8.95 13.58
C GLN A 9 1.86 8.06 13.71
N GLY A 10 1.78 6.81 13.27
CA GLY A 10 2.82 5.80 13.42
C GLY A 10 2.92 5.26 14.84
N ASP A 11 3.76 4.23 15.01
CA ASP A 11 4.13 3.69 16.33
C ASP A 11 5.54 4.17 16.69
N GLY A 12 5.60 5.34 17.34
CA GLY A 12 6.82 5.96 17.85
C GLY A 12 7.91 6.17 16.79
N SER A 13 8.72 5.15 16.54
CA SER A 13 9.89 5.19 15.67
C SER A 13 9.59 5.34 14.18
N PHE A 14 8.36 5.06 13.73
CA PHE A 14 7.96 5.19 12.32
C PHE A 14 7.54 6.61 11.92
N GLY A 15 7.12 7.43 12.89
CA GLY A 15 6.57 8.76 12.64
C GLY A 15 5.25 8.75 11.85
N PRO A 16 4.73 9.95 11.52
CA PRO A 16 3.48 10.09 10.77
C PRO A 16 3.58 9.47 9.37
N VAL A 17 2.47 8.85 8.96
CA VAL A 17 2.29 8.28 7.62
C VAL A 17 0.96 8.76 7.05
N SER A 18 0.97 9.23 5.82
CA SER A 18 -0.23 9.54 5.05
C SER A 18 -0.15 8.88 3.69
N VAL A 19 -1.24 8.26 3.24
CA VAL A 19 -1.33 7.69 1.89
C VAL A 19 -2.66 8.09 1.30
N SER A 20 -2.61 8.68 0.11
CA SER A 20 -3.78 9.04 -0.66
C SER A 20 -3.65 8.51 -2.09
N GLY A 21 -4.79 8.37 -2.76
CA GLY A 21 -4.79 7.94 -4.13
C GLY A 21 -6.14 8.03 -4.80
N GLN A 22 -6.13 7.72 -6.09
CA GLN A 22 -7.30 7.75 -6.95
C GLN A 22 -7.37 6.46 -7.76
N HIS A 23 -8.59 5.96 -7.93
CA HIS A 23 -8.87 4.82 -8.80
C HIS A 23 -10.09 5.07 -9.68
N ASN A 24 -10.15 4.38 -10.81
CA ASN A 24 -11.26 4.40 -11.74
C ASN A 24 -11.52 2.98 -12.28
N GLY A 25 -12.32 2.85 -13.34
CA GLY A 25 -12.63 1.55 -13.95
C GLY A 25 -11.43 0.79 -14.52
N ALA A 26 -10.24 1.39 -14.58
CA ALA A 26 -8.99 0.78 -15.04
C ALA A 26 -8.03 0.41 -13.88
N GLY A 27 -8.43 0.61 -12.63
CA GLY A 27 -7.61 0.35 -11.44
C GLY A 27 -7.08 1.62 -10.77
N ILE A 28 -5.99 1.49 -10.02
CA ILE A 28 -5.36 2.62 -9.31
C ILE A 28 -4.56 3.46 -10.32
N VAL A 29 -4.85 4.75 -10.40
CA VAL A 29 -4.24 5.68 -11.37
C VAL A 29 -3.34 6.73 -10.73
N HIS A 30 -3.40 6.86 -9.41
CA HIS A 30 -2.55 7.79 -8.67
C HIS A 30 -2.38 7.31 -7.23
N ILE A 31 -1.15 7.40 -6.72
CA ILE A 31 -0.82 7.24 -5.31
C ILE A 31 0.18 8.32 -4.94
N GLN A 32 -0.09 9.00 -3.82
CA GLN A 32 0.87 9.85 -3.12
C GLN A 32 0.97 9.34 -1.68
N ALA A 33 2.19 9.16 -1.20
CA ALA A 33 2.43 8.75 0.17
C ALA A 33 3.50 9.61 0.83
N THR A 34 3.38 9.78 2.14
CA THR A 34 4.41 10.38 2.99
C THR A 34 4.69 9.41 4.12
N ALA A 35 5.96 9.09 4.33
CA ALA A 35 6.45 8.25 5.42
C ALA A 35 7.92 8.61 5.70
N PHE A 36 8.40 8.45 6.94
CA PHE A 36 9.80 8.75 7.28
C PHE A 36 10.24 10.18 6.88
N ASP A 37 9.33 11.15 7.02
CA ASP A 37 9.51 12.55 6.59
C ASP A 37 9.87 12.72 5.09
N GLN A 38 9.52 11.72 4.26
CA GLN A 38 9.78 11.69 2.82
C GLN A 38 8.48 11.52 2.04
N GLU A 39 8.41 12.17 0.88
CA GLU A 39 7.32 11.98 -0.08
C GLU A 39 7.68 10.88 -1.09
N PHE A 40 6.72 10.00 -1.35
CA PHE A 40 6.80 8.93 -2.31
C PHE A 40 5.70 9.11 -3.35
N THR A 41 6.11 9.11 -4.62
CA THR A 41 5.20 9.08 -5.76
C THR A 41 5.57 7.89 -6.64
N LEU A 42 4.57 7.12 -7.05
CA LEU A 42 4.80 5.98 -7.93
C LEU A 42 5.00 6.44 -9.37
N SER A 43 5.97 5.82 -10.03
CA SER A 43 6.16 5.96 -11.47
C SER A 43 5.00 5.33 -12.25
N GLN A 44 4.83 5.73 -13.52
CA GLN A 44 3.80 5.13 -14.38
C GLN A 44 3.99 3.61 -14.53
N ALA A 45 5.24 3.15 -14.63
CA ALA A 45 5.55 1.72 -14.73
C ALA A 45 5.12 0.94 -13.47
N GLN A 46 5.21 1.57 -12.30
CA GLN A 46 4.69 1.00 -11.05
C GLN A 46 3.16 0.98 -11.05
N LEU A 47 2.52 2.09 -11.43
CA LEU A 47 1.05 2.17 -11.52
C LEU A 47 0.47 1.16 -12.52
N ASP A 48 1.20 0.84 -13.59
CA ASP A 48 0.77 -0.18 -14.56
C ASP A 48 0.65 -1.59 -13.94
N HIS A 49 1.38 -1.90 -12.85
CA HIS A 49 1.18 -3.13 -12.09
C HIS A 49 -0.13 -3.17 -11.28
N LEU A 50 -0.79 -2.02 -11.12
CA LEU A 50 -2.07 -1.87 -10.42
C LEU A 50 -3.24 -1.68 -11.41
N ARG A 51 -2.98 -1.87 -12.71
CA ARG A 51 -4.02 -1.90 -13.73
C ARG A 51 -4.98 -3.04 -13.46
N ASP A 52 -6.26 -2.81 -13.70
CA ASP A 52 -7.37 -3.74 -13.48
C ASP A 52 -7.56 -4.18 -12.01
N PHE A 53 -6.78 -3.63 -11.09
CA PHE A 53 -6.92 -3.84 -9.65
C PHE A 53 -7.74 -2.71 -9.02
N MET A 54 -8.95 -3.05 -8.60
CA MET A 54 -9.92 -2.13 -8.00
C MET A 54 -10.10 -2.47 -6.52
N PRO A 55 -9.24 -1.96 -5.62
CA PRO A 55 -9.37 -2.27 -4.21
C PRO A 55 -10.63 -1.65 -3.61
N ASN A 56 -11.17 -2.32 -2.61
CA ASN A 56 -12.22 -1.82 -1.73
C ASN A 56 -11.79 -1.83 -0.25
N GLY A 57 -10.53 -2.18 0.04
CA GLY A 57 -9.92 -2.09 1.35
C GLY A 57 -8.51 -1.50 1.28
N VAL A 58 -8.15 -0.73 2.31
CA VAL A 58 -6.78 -0.21 2.53
C VAL A 58 -6.38 -0.43 3.98
N LYS A 59 -5.15 -0.87 4.24
CA LYS A 59 -4.60 -1.08 5.59
C LYS A 59 -3.13 -0.67 5.63
N LEU A 60 -2.72 -0.02 6.72
CA LEU A 60 -1.31 0.24 7.03
C LEU A 60 -0.75 -0.84 7.96
N SER A 61 0.50 -1.26 7.73
CA SER A 61 1.28 -2.02 8.70
C SER A 61 2.76 -1.59 8.68
N TYR A 62 3.49 -1.97 9.73
CA TYR A 62 4.86 -1.53 9.97
C TYR A 62 5.76 -2.73 10.22
N SER A 63 7.00 -2.68 9.75
CA SER A 63 8.00 -3.71 10.02
C SER A 63 9.40 -3.12 10.14
N GLY A 64 10.29 -3.81 10.86
CA GLY A 64 11.67 -3.36 11.10
C GLY A 64 11.75 -2.36 12.25
N GLY A 65 12.86 -1.62 12.33
CA GLY A 65 13.12 -0.65 13.40
C GLY A 65 13.70 -1.27 14.69
N PHE A 66 14.04 -2.56 14.67
CA PHE A 66 14.74 -3.26 15.74
C PHE A 66 15.98 -3.97 15.16
N ASP A 67 17.02 -4.14 15.98
CA ASP A 67 18.22 -4.92 15.66
C ASP A 67 18.90 -4.56 14.32
N GLY A 68 18.87 -3.29 13.91
CA GLY A 68 19.46 -2.83 12.65
C GLY A 68 18.68 -3.22 11.39
N ILE A 69 17.47 -3.77 11.53
CA ILE A 69 16.58 -4.07 10.41
C ILE A 69 15.89 -2.77 9.97
N SER A 70 16.06 -2.43 8.69
CA SER A 70 15.51 -1.19 8.14
C SER A 70 13.99 -1.13 8.25
N LYS A 71 13.48 0.05 8.62
CA LYS A 71 12.05 0.30 8.75
C LYS A 71 11.35 0.28 7.39
N ARG A 72 10.16 -0.30 7.38
CA ARG A 72 9.27 -0.32 6.21
C ARG A 72 7.83 -0.05 6.64
N VAL A 73 7.14 0.76 5.84
CA VAL A 73 5.71 0.96 5.89
C VAL A 73 5.09 0.15 4.76
N HIS A 74 4.06 -0.63 5.08
CA HIS A 74 3.33 -1.44 4.11
C HIS A 74 1.92 -0.88 3.98
N VAL A 75 1.55 -0.51 2.76
CA VAL A 75 0.20 -0.10 2.41
C VAL A 75 -0.44 -1.25 1.66
N HIS A 76 -1.30 -2.00 2.35
CA HIS A 76 -2.01 -3.12 1.77
C HIS A 76 -3.28 -2.61 1.12
N PHE A 77 -3.44 -2.92 -0.16
CA PHE A 77 -4.68 -2.76 -0.87
C PHE A 77 -5.31 -4.13 -1.08
N THR A 78 -6.59 -4.26 -0.76
CA THR A 78 -7.33 -5.51 -0.93
C THR A 78 -8.61 -5.30 -1.72
N LYS A 79 -9.02 -6.35 -2.42
CA LYS A 79 -10.33 -6.47 -3.05
C LYS A 79 -10.98 -7.76 -2.56
N GLY A 80 -12.23 -7.66 -2.13
CA GLY A 80 -13.05 -8.80 -1.75
C GLY A 80 -14.22 -8.40 -0.86
N THR A 81 -14.82 -9.38 -0.20
CA THR A 81 -15.91 -9.16 0.76
C THR A 81 -15.64 -10.01 1.97
N ILE A 82 -15.75 -9.46 3.18
CA ILE A 82 -15.57 -10.23 4.41
C ILE A 82 -16.45 -11.49 4.35
N PRO A 83 -15.90 -12.70 4.61
CA PRO A 83 -14.54 -13.00 5.11
C PRO A 83 -13.44 -13.20 4.04
N PHE A 84 -13.75 -13.06 2.76
CA PHE A 84 -12.91 -13.41 1.61
C PHE A 84 -12.08 -12.23 1.07
N THR A 85 -10.82 -12.53 0.72
CA THR A 85 -9.95 -11.65 -0.06
C THR A 85 -9.72 -12.29 -1.43
N GLU A 86 -10.11 -11.60 -2.50
CA GLU A 86 -9.96 -12.07 -3.88
C GLU A 86 -8.59 -11.69 -4.46
N GLN A 87 -8.14 -10.45 -4.17
CA GLN A 87 -6.89 -9.90 -4.67
C GLN A 87 -6.25 -9.03 -3.59
N ALA A 88 -4.92 -9.04 -3.53
CA ALA A 88 -4.18 -8.19 -2.64
C ALA A 88 -2.84 -7.77 -3.25
N THR A 89 -2.47 -6.53 -3.00
CA THR A 89 -1.15 -5.99 -3.34
C THR A 89 -0.68 -5.06 -2.24
N THR A 90 0.63 -4.92 -2.11
CA THR A 90 1.24 -4.11 -1.07
C THR A 90 2.19 -3.10 -1.70
N LEU A 91 1.98 -1.82 -1.43
CA LEU A 91 3.00 -0.80 -1.63
C LEU A 91 3.92 -0.79 -0.42
N ILE A 92 5.21 -0.97 -0.65
CA ILE A 92 6.24 -0.95 0.38
C ILE A 92 7.02 0.35 0.26
N LEU A 93 7.10 1.10 1.36
CA LEU A 93 7.89 2.32 1.49
C LEU A 93 9.00 2.07 2.51
N THR A 94 10.22 2.50 2.21
CA THR A 94 11.37 2.24 3.08
C THR A 94 12.01 3.53 3.58
N GLU A 95 12.68 3.47 4.74
CA GLU A 95 13.30 4.66 5.34
C GLU A 95 14.47 5.24 4.52
N ASN A 96 15.06 4.45 3.62
CA ASN A 96 16.10 4.88 2.70
C ASN A 96 15.57 5.53 1.41
N GLY A 97 14.25 5.73 1.29
CA GLY A 97 13.63 6.45 0.17
C GLY A 97 13.22 5.58 -1.03
N ASP A 98 13.27 4.26 -0.90
CA ASP A 98 12.78 3.36 -1.95
C ASP A 98 11.28 3.09 -1.78
N ALA A 99 10.60 2.86 -2.91
CA ALA A 99 9.23 2.38 -2.93
C ALA A 99 9.00 1.40 -4.07
N TRP A 100 8.24 0.33 -3.82
CA TRP A 100 7.83 -0.62 -4.86
C TRP A 100 6.51 -1.29 -4.52
N ILE A 101 5.91 -1.92 -5.53
CA ILE A 101 4.69 -2.71 -5.40
C ILE A 101 5.07 -4.18 -5.36
N ASP A 102 4.52 -4.86 -4.36
CA ASP A 102 4.54 -6.31 -4.25
C ASP A 102 3.15 -6.87 -4.58
N THR A 103 3.06 -7.62 -5.67
CA THR A 103 1.84 -8.32 -6.13
C THR A 103 1.85 -9.81 -5.77
N SER A 104 2.88 -10.29 -5.06
CA SER A 104 2.98 -11.70 -4.63
C SER A 104 1.89 -12.11 -3.63
N GLY A 105 1.20 -11.14 -3.03
CA GLY A 105 0.05 -11.33 -2.15
C GLY A 105 -1.26 -11.75 -2.84
N ASN A 106 -1.26 -11.99 -4.16
CA ASN A 106 -2.40 -12.57 -4.88
C ASN A 106 -2.62 -14.03 -4.45
N VAL A 107 -3.23 -14.23 -3.28
CA VAL A 107 -3.65 -15.54 -2.79
C VAL A 107 -5.18 -15.59 -2.90
N TYR A 108 -5.66 -16.40 -3.85
CA TYR A 108 -7.05 -16.82 -3.89
C TYR A 108 -7.27 -17.79 -2.73
N TYR A 109 -7.98 -17.36 -1.69
CA TYR A 109 -8.48 -18.28 -0.68
C TYR A 109 -9.89 -18.73 -1.08
N GLU A 110 -10.03 -19.95 -1.59
CA GLU A 110 -11.30 -20.67 -1.53
C GLU A 110 -11.44 -21.21 -0.09
N ALA A 111 -12.58 -20.96 0.56
CA ALA A 111 -12.90 -21.66 1.79
C ALA A 111 -13.67 -22.92 1.44
N ASP A 112 -13.27 -24.05 2.05
CA ASP A 112 -14.10 -25.24 2.18
C ASP A 112 -15.42 -24.94 2.91
#